data_AF-A0A444K9Z4-F1
#
_entry.id   AF-A0A444K9Z4-F1
#
_cell.length_a   1.000
_cell.length_b   1.000
_cell.length_c   1.000
_cell.angle_alpha   90.00
_cell.angle_beta   90.00
_cell.angle_gamma   90.00
#
_symmetry.space_group_name_H-M   'P 1'
#
loop_
_entity.id
_entity.type
_entity.pdbx_description
1 polymer ?
#
loop_
_entity_poly.entity_id
_entity_poly.type
_entity_poly.pdbx_seq_one_letter_code
_entity_poly.pdbx_strand_id
1 'polypeptide(L)' 'IRMDYADFDDYWAPIGAGEGPLGKYMSTLDQAERTRTEAAVRDAYQAGRPDGPRSFANVAWACRGVVR' A
#
# COMPACT_ATOMS: atom_id res chain seq x y z
N ILE A 1 8.34 -13.03 3.04
CA ILE A 1 7.52 -13.19 1.82
C ILE A 1 7.84 -12.01 0.90
N ARG A 2 7.84 -12.20 -0.41
CA ARG A 2 7.94 -11.09 -1.38
C ARG A 2 6.54 -10.84 -1.93
N MET A 3 6.16 -9.57 -2.03
CA MET A 3 4.94 -9.17 -2.71
C MET A 3 5.35 -8.40 -3.95
N ASP A 4 4.90 -8.89 -5.09
CA ASP A 4 5.19 -8.33 -6.39
C ASP A 4 3.96 -7.56 -6.86
N TYR A 5 4.18 -6.35 -7.33
CA TYR A 5 3.16 -5.46 -7.86
C TYR A 5 3.49 -5.13 -9.31
N ALA A 6 2.47 -5.04 -10.17
CA ALA A 6 2.63 -4.74 -11.59
C ALA A 6 3.07 -3.28 -11.82
N ASP A 7 2.51 -2.35 -11.07
CA ASP A 7 2.73 -0.91 -11.13
C ASP A 7 2.27 -0.23 -9.83
N PHE A 8 2.27 1.10 -9.80
CA PHE A 8 1.80 1.86 -8.65
C PHE A 8 0.33 1.62 -8.34
N ASP A 9 -0.53 1.52 -9.34
CA ASP A 9 -1.97 1.41 -9.13
C ASP A 9 -2.31 0.05 -8.49
N ASP A 10 -1.65 -1.03 -8.88
CA ASP A 10 -1.74 -2.35 -8.23
C ASP A 10 -1.28 -2.30 -6.76
N TYR A 11 -0.23 -1.54 -6.46
CA TYR A 11 0.23 -1.31 -5.08
C TYR A 11 -0.73 -0.46 -4.24
N TRP A 12 -1.30 0.60 -4.84
CA TRP A 12 -2.01 1.66 -4.11
C TRP A 12 -3.51 1.44 -4.02
N ALA A 13 -4.13 0.80 -5.01
CA ALA A 13 -5.58 0.63 -5.11
C ALA A 13 -6.26 0.15 -3.80
N PRO A 14 -5.80 -0.92 -3.11
CA PRO A 14 -6.45 -1.34 -1.87
C PRO A 14 -6.32 -0.29 -0.75
N ILE A 15 -5.17 0.37 -0.65
CA ILE A 15 -4.92 1.42 0.37
C ILE A 15 -5.80 2.65 0.09
N GLY A 16 -5.81 3.13 -1.16
CA GLY A 16 -6.64 4.26 -1.58
C GLY A 16 -8.13 4.02 -1.42
N ALA A 17 -8.57 2.76 -1.58
CA ALA A 17 -9.94 2.33 -1.34
C ALA A 17 -10.33 2.22 0.15
N GLY A 18 -9.39 2.39 1.07
CA GLY A 18 -9.66 2.36 2.52
C GLY A 18 -9.34 1.03 3.20
N GLU A 19 -8.66 0.10 2.53
CA GLU A 19 -8.32 -1.19 3.11
C GLU A 19 -7.19 -1.10 4.16
N GLY A 20 -7.37 -1.85 5.24
CA GLY A 20 -6.38 -1.95 6.30
C GLY A 20 -6.14 -0.66 7.10
N PRO A 21 -5.12 -0.65 7.97
CA PRO A 21 -4.82 0.51 8.82
C PRO A 21 -4.46 1.79 8.03
N LEU A 22 -3.73 1.65 6.91
CA LEU A 22 -3.36 2.77 6.06
C LEU A 22 -4.56 3.36 5.34
N GLY A 23 -5.45 2.52 4.81
CA GLY A 23 -6.68 3.00 4.18
C GLY A 23 -7.63 3.69 5.16
N LYS A 24 -7.69 3.25 6.43
CA LYS A 24 -8.40 3.97 7.48
C LYS A 24 -7.83 5.37 7.70
N TYR A 25 -6.51 5.53 7.71
CA TYR A 25 -5.88 6.86 7.75
C TYR A 25 -6.25 7.69 6.51
N MET A 26 -6.23 7.11 5.31
CA MET A 26 -6.66 7.80 4.10
C MET A 26 -8.11 8.28 4.15
N SER A 27 -8.97 7.66 4.96
CA SER A 27 -10.37 8.08 5.14
C SER A 27 -10.55 9.28 6.07
N THR A 28 -9.55 9.62 6.89
CA THR A 28 -9.59 10.80 7.76
C THR A 28 -9.13 12.08 7.09
N LEU A 29 -8.48 11.95 5.92
CA LEU A 29 -7.92 13.05 5.15
C LEU A 29 -8.98 13.70 4.27
N ASP A 30 -8.89 15.02 4.09
CA ASP A 30 -9.68 15.73 3.09
C ASP A 30 -9.21 15.42 1.65
N GLN A 31 -9.94 15.89 0.64
CA GLN A 31 -9.62 15.58 -0.75
C GLN A 31 -8.25 16.12 -1.18
N ALA A 32 -7.83 17.30 -0.69
CA ALA A 32 -6.55 17.89 -1.04
C ALA A 32 -5.39 17.12 -0.40
N GLU A 33 -5.56 16.69 0.86
CA GLU A 33 -4.64 15.83 1.57
C GLU A 33 -4.50 14.45 0.93
N ARG A 34 -5.61 13.85 0.48
CA ARG A 34 -5.60 12.58 -0.26
C ARG A 34 -4.79 12.67 -1.53
N THR A 35 -5.02 13.69 -2.35
CA THR A 35 -4.26 13.93 -3.60
C THR A 35 -2.78 14.15 -3.33
N ARG A 36 -2.42 14.97 -2.32
CA ARG A 36 -1.02 15.21 -1.95
C ARG A 36 -0.34 13.92 -1.46
N THR A 37 -1.04 13.13 -0.67
CA THR A 37 -0.52 11.87 -0.13
C THR A 37 -0.28 10.86 -1.25
N GLU A 38 -1.25 10.68 -2.16
CA GLU A 38 -1.06 9.80 -3.32
C GLU A 38 0.16 10.21 -4.15
N ALA A 39 0.30 11.51 -4.47
CA ALA A 39 1.42 12.00 -5.25
C ALA A 39 2.78 11.72 -4.55
N ALA A 40 2.85 11.94 -3.23
CA ALA A 40 4.06 11.66 -2.46
C ALA A 40 4.39 10.15 -2.41
N VAL A 41 3.39 9.29 -2.26
CA VAL A 41 3.60 7.84 -2.27
C VAL A 41 3.99 7.35 -3.68
N ARG A 42 3.42 7.93 -4.74
CA ARG A 42 3.78 7.62 -6.14
C ARG A 42 5.23 7.98 -6.43
N ASP A 43 5.68 9.16 -6.01
CA ASP A 43 7.08 9.58 -6.11
C ASP A 43 8.01 8.60 -5.37
N ALA A 44 7.65 8.20 -4.15
CA ALA A 44 8.41 7.22 -3.37
C ALA A 44 8.45 5.82 -4.01
N TYR A 45 7.35 5.35 -4.60
CA TYR A 45 7.27 4.07 -5.31
C TYR A 45 8.14 4.07 -6.57
N GLN A 46 8.08 5.17 -7.33
CA GLN A 46 8.83 5.34 -8.56
C GLN A 46 10.33 5.47 -8.28
N ALA A 47 10.71 6.16 -7.21
CA ALA A 47 12.08 6.33 -6.74
C ALA A 47 13.04 6.79 -7.86
N GLY A 48 12.59 7.78 -8.64
CA GLY A 48 13.34 8.32 -9.79
C GLY A 48 13.37 7.41 -11.03
N ARG A 49 12.61 6.31 -11.05
CA ARG A 49 12.43 5.43 -12.21
C ARG A 49 10.99 5.48 -12.73
N PRO A 50 10.76 5.09 -14.00
CA PRO A 50 9.41 4.94 -14.51
C PRO A 50 8.55 4.01 -13.64
N ASP A 51 7.25 4.23 -13.70
CA ASP A 51 6.26 3.31 -13.13
C ASP A 51 6.41 1.92 -13.75
N GLY A 52 5.92 0.91 -13.04
CA GLY A 52 6.04 -0.49 -13.40
C GLY A 52 6.56 -1.34 -12.26
N PRO A 53 6.96 -2.60 -12.53
CA PRO A 53 7.00 -3.62 -11.50
C PRO A 53 7.88 -3.29 -10.32
N ARG A 54 7.37 -3.53 -9.11
CA ARG A 54 8.11 -3.43 -7.85
C ARG A 54 7.85 -4.66 -6.99
N SER A 55 8.83 -4.96 -6.16
CA SER A 55 8.75 -6.08 -5.24
C SER A 55 9.17 -5.60 -3.85
N PHE A 56 8.36 -5.86 -2.84
CA PHE A 56 8.61 -5.44 -1.46
C PHE A 56 8.67 -6.64 -0.51
N ALA A 57 9.48 -6.51 0.54
CA ALA A 57 9.66 -7.56 1.53
C ALA A 57 8.57 -7.43 2.57
N ASN A 58 7.84 -8.50 2.81
CA ASN A 58 6.73 -8.55 3.75
C ASN A 58 6.90 -9.68 4.75
N VAL A 59 6.40 -9.44 5.95
CA VAL A 59 6.32 -10.42 7.04
C VAL A 59 4.84 -10.65 7.33
N ALA A 60 4.43 -11.91 7.27
CA ALA A 60 3.11 -12.35 7.69
C ALA A 60 3.27 -13.34 8.84
N TRP A 61 2.53 -13.12 9.92
CA TRP A 61 2.51 -14.01 11.07
C TRP A 61 1.31 -14.95 10.96
N ALA A 62 1.54 -16.25 11.11
CA ALA A 62 0.49 -17.26 11.12
C ALA A 62 0.52 -17.98 12.47
N CYS A 63 -0.64 -18.06 13.13
CA CYS A 63 -0.80 -18.72 14.43
C CYS A 63 -1.88 -19.81 14.34
N ARG A 64 -1.65 -20.95 15.01
CA ARG A 64 -2.64 -22.03 15.17
C ARG A 64 -2.80 -22.38 16.65
N GLY A 65 -4.03 -22.31 17.15
CA GLY A 65 -4.40 -22.83 18.47
C GLY A 65 -5.06 -24.19 18.40
N VAL A 66 -4.99 -24.96 19.48
CA VAL A 66 -5.81 -26.16 19.70
C VAL A 66 -6.55 -25.99 21.02
N VAL A 67 -7.86 -26.26 21.00
CA VAL A 67 -8.73 -26.19 22.19
C VAL A 67 -8.68 -27.53 22.92
N ARG A 68 -8.64 -27.48 24.26
CA ARG A 68 -8.85 -28.64 25.14
C ARG A 68 -10.19 -28.52 25.82
#